data_AF-A0A4S2RZ64-F1
#
_entry.id   AF-A0A4S2RZ64-F1
#
_cell.length_a   1.000
_cell.length_b   1.000
_cell.length_c   1.000
_cell.angle_alpha   90.00
_cell.angle_beta   90.00
_cell.angle_gamma   90.00
#
_symmetry.space_group_name_H-M   'P 1'
#
loop_
_entity.id
_entity.type
_entity.pdbx_description
1 polymer ?
#
loop_
_entity_poly.entity_id
_entity_poly.type
_entity_poly.pdbx_seq_one_letter_code
_entity_poly.pdbx_strand_id
1 'polypeptide(L)'
;GAAGDGGTDGELRLHSTDVPGGVVRLRVDELAPHEGHGWAAYPAGVVWALREAGHPVTGADIQLTSTVPTGAGLSSSAALEVVTGLALNDLFGLGLGHAELAVLAQRAENAFVGVPCGVMDQMASACCTEGHALHLDTRDLAQRQVPFDLAAHGLRLLVVDTRVKHALGDGAYAERRAGCEE
;
A
#
# COMPACT_ATOMS: atom_id res chain seq x y z
N GLY A 1 0.84 10.12 -6.22
CA GLY A 1 -0.19 9.95 -7.26
C GLY A 1 0.25 8.88 -8.22
N ALA A 2 -0.69 8.13 -8.78
CA ALA A 2 -0.44 7.12 -9.81
C ALA A 2 -1.32 7.41 -11.04
N ALA A 3 -0.77 7.25 -12.24
CA ALA A 3 -1.52 7.28 -13.49
C ALA A 3 -1.14 6.04 -14.30
N GLY A 4 -2.11 5.45 -15.01
CA GLY A 4 -1.81 4.33 -15.88
C GLY A 4 -2.70 4.15 -17.09
N ASP A 5 -2.16 3.41 -18.05
CA ASP A 5 -2.82 3.02 -19.31
C ASP A 5 -2.93 1.48 -19.35
N GLY A 6 -4.06 0.98 -19.88
CA GLY A 6 -4.38 -0.44 -19.91
C GLY A 6 -3.69 -1.13 -21.08
N GLY A 7 -2.75 -2.03 -20.80
CA GLY A 7 -2.04 -2.81 -21.81
C GLY A 7 -2.66 -4.20 -22.02
N THR A 8 -2.93 -4.57 -23.27
CA THR A 8 -3.39 -5.94 -23.63
C THR A 8 -2.23 -6.92 -23.82
N ASP A 9 -0.98 -6.46 -23.75
CA ASP A 9 0.24 -7.25 -23.96
C ASP A 9 0.68 -8.05 -22.72
N GLY A 10 0.02 -7.83 -21.57
CA GLY A 10 0.34 -8.50 -20.31
C GLY A 10 1.63 -8.03 -19.65
N GLU A 11 2.19 -6.88 -20.09
CA GLU A 11 3.37 -6.27 -19.49
C GLU A 11 2.97 -5.23 -18.45
N LEU A 12 3.58 -5.31 -17.26
CA LEU A 12 3.48 -4.31 -16.21
C LEU A 12 4.74 -3.44 -16.27
N ARG A 13 4.58 -2.15 -16.59
CA ARG A 13 5.69 -1.19 -16.69
C ARG A 13 5.59 -0.18 -15.58
N LEU A 14 6.57 -0.15 -14.70
CA LEU A 14 6.56 0.65 -13.48
C LEU A 14 7.66 1.70 -13.56
N HIS A 15 7.30 2.96 -13.36
CA HIS A 15 8.24 4.07 -13.33
C HIS A 15 7.99 4.94 -12.09
N SER A 16 9.07 5.30 -11.39
CA SER A 16 9.01 6.24 -10.27
C SER A 16 9.92 7.43 -10.56
N THR A 17 9.40 8.65 -10.37
CA THR A 17 10.21 9.87 -10.47
C THR A 17 11.20 10.02 -9.31
N ASP A 18 10.95 9.32 -8.21
CA ASP A 18 11.68 9.48 -6.95
C ASP A 18 12.79 8.42 -6.79
N VAL A 19 12.75 7.37 -7.62
CA VAL A 19 13.75 6.29 -7.62
C VAL A 19 14.51 6.29 -8.94
N PRO A 20 15.84 6.51 -8.94
CA PRO A 20 16.65 6.37 -10.14
C PRO A 20 16.71 4.90 -10.56
N GLY A 21 16.63 4.63 -11.87
CA GLY A 21 16.68 3.26 -12.38
C GLY A 21 15.87 3.01 -13.65
N GLY A 22 15.07 3.98 -14.11
CA GLY A 22 14.27 3.85 -15.32
C GLY A 22 13.01 3.00 -15.11
N VAL A 23 12.47 2.48 -16.21
CA VAL A 23 11.23 1.69 -16.21
C VAL A 23 11.52 0.23 -15.84
N VAL A 24 10.90 -0.28 -14.79
CA VAL A 24 10.88 -1.70 -14.44
C VAL A 24 9.79 -2.38 -15.25
N ARG A 25 10.10 -3.52 -15.88
CA ARG A 25 9.18 -4.27 -16.75
C ARG A 25 8.99 -5.67 -16.21
N LEU A 26 7.75 -6.07 -15.98
CA LEU A 26 7.37 -7.37 -15.42
C LEU A 26 6.25 -7.99 -16.26
N ARG A 27 6.14 -9.31 -16.23
CA ARG A 27 5.08 -10.07 -16.91
C ARG A 27 4.01 -10.42 -15.90
N VAL A 28 2.77 -10.01 -16.16
CA VAL A 28 1.66 -10.10 -15.18
C VAL A 28 1.30 -11.54 -14.82
N ASP A 29 1.47 -12.46 -15.76
CA ASP A 29 1.26 -13.91 -15.60
C ASP A 29 2.44 -14.65 -14.97
N GLU A 30 3.58 -13.98 -14.80
CA GLU A 30 4.79 -14.53 -14.19
C GLU A 30 5.02 -13.97 -12.77
N LEU A 31 4.15 -13.06 -12.29
CA LEU A 31 4.26 -12.49 -10.95
C LEU A 31 4.15 -13.58 -9.88
N ALA A 32 5.23 -13.80 -9.14
CA ALA A 32 5.26 -14.72 -8.01
C ALA A 32 5.78 -14.06 -6.73
N PRO A 33 5.29 -14.48 -5.54
CA PRO A 33 5.81 -14.03 -4.26
C PRO A 33 7.32 -14.16 -4.09
N HIS A 34 7.91 -13.23 -3.33
CA HIS A 34 9.30 -13.28 -2.86
C HIS A 34 10.39 -13.32 -3.95
N GLU A 35 10.10 -12.95 -5.19
CA GLU A 35 11.09 -12.93 -6.28
C GLU A 35 12.05 -11.72 -6.22
N GLY A 36 11.74 -10.71 -5.40
CA GLY A 36 12.62 -9.58 -5.15
C GLY A 36 12.68 -8.59 -6.32
N HIS A 37 11.95 -7.49 -6.21
CA HIS A 37 11.91 -6.42 -7.23
C HIS A 37 12.17 -5.02 -6.65
N GLY A 38 12.78 -4.95 -5.46
CA GLY A 38 12.96 -3.69 -4.74
C GLY A 38 11.62 -2.97 -4.54
N TRP A 39 11.58 -1.68 -4.85
CA TRP A 39 10.35 -0.88 -4.73
C TRP A 39 9.21 -1.35 -5.64
N ALA A 40 9.53 -1.97 -6.78
CA ALA A 40 8.54 -2.44 -7.74
C ALA A 40 7.75 -3.66 -7.23
N ALA A 41 8.23 -4.33 -6.17
CA ALA A 41 7.54 -5.46 -5.55
C ALA A 41 6.18 -5.05 -4.96
N TYR A 42 6.04 -3.81 -4.47
CA TYR A 42 4.80 -3.30 -3.89
C TYR A 42 3.67 -3.17 -4.93
N PRO A 43 3.81 -2.38 -6.01
CA PRO A 43 2.77 -2.31 -7.05
C PRO A 43 2.57 -3.63 -7.79
N ALA A 44 3.63 -4.42 -8.01
CA ALA A 44 3.50 -5.77 -8.58
C ALA A 44 2.68 -6.70 -7.68
N GLY A 45 2.89 -6.64 -6.36
CA GLY A 45 2.12 -7.39 -5.38
C GLY A 45 0.65 -7.01 -5.38
N VAL A 46 0.31 -5.74 -5.62
CA VAL A 46 -1.09 -5.30 -5.75
C VAL A 46 -1.74 -5.91 -7.00
N VAL A 47 -1.05 -5.90 -8.14
CA VAL A 47 -1.53 -6.56 -9.38
C VAL A 47 -1.75 -8.05 -9.13
N TRP A 48 -0.78 -8.72 -8.49
CA TRP A 48 -0.89 -10.13 -8.11
C TRP A 48 -2.09 -10.38 -7.18
N ALA A 49 -2.26 -9.59 -6.11
CA ALA A 49 -3.34 -9.75 -5.14
C ALA A 49 -4.73 -9.55 -5.77
N LEU A 50 -4.87 -8.58 -6.68
CA LEU A 50 -6.10 -8.36 -7.44
C LEU A 50 -6.44 -9.56 -8.33
N ARG A 51 -5.44 -10.13 -9.03
CA ARG A 51 -5.64 -11.31 -9.88
C ARG A 51 -6.00 -12.54 -9.07
N GLU A 52 -5.35 -12.75 -7.93
CA GLU A 52 -5.67 -13.82 -6.98
C GLU A 52 -7.07 -13.69 -6.38
N ALA A 53 -7.62 -12.47 -6.32
CA ALA A 53 -9.00 -12.20 -5.94
C ALA A 53 -10.00 -12.35 -7.10
N GLY A 54 -9.54 -12.74 -8.30
CA GLY A 54 -10.38 -13.01 -9.47
C GLY A 54 -10.61 -11.79 -10.37
N HIS A 55 -9.93 -10.67 -10.14
CA HIS A 55 -10.07 -9.49 -11.00
C HIS A 55 -9.25 -9.62 -12.29
N PRO A 56 -9.80 -9.22 -13.46
CA PRO A 56 -9.18 -9.41 -14.76
C PRO A 56 -8.12 -8.34 -15.08
N VAL A 57 -7.18 -8.11 -14.16
CA VAL A 57 -6.09 -7.14 -14.35
C VAL A 57 -5.08 -7.69 -15.35
N THR A 58 -4.86 -6.98 -16.46
CA THR A 58 -3.87 -7.31 -17.49
C THR A 58 -2.59 -6.48 -17.32
N GLY A 59 -1.87 -6.19 -18.40
CA GLY A 59 -0.75 -5.25 -18.39
C GLY A 59 -1.19 -3.83 -18.08
N ALA A 60 -0.28 -3.05 -17.52
CA ALA A 60 -0.49 -1.64 -17.23
C ALA A 60 0.83 -0.88 -17.22
N ASP A 61 0.80 0.35 -17.70
CA ASP A 61 1.90 1.30 -17.48
C ASP A 61 1.54 2.14 -16.25
N ILE A 62 2.38 2.16 -15.22
CA ILE A 62 2.13 2.92 -13.98
C ILE A 62 3.29 3.86 -13.72
N GLN A 63 2.97 5.16 -13.68
CA GLN A 63 3.90 6.20 -13.25
C GLN A 63 3.57 6.68 -11.84
N LEU A 64 4.59 6.71 -10.98
CA LEU A 64 4.48 7.04 -9.57
C LEU A 64 5.32 8.26 -9.20
N THR A 65 4.73 9.11 -8.36
CA THR A 65 5.39 10.23 -7.69
C THR A 65 4.84 10.35 -6.27
N SER A 66 5.73 10.49 -5.29
CA SER A 66 5.41 10.55 -3.87
C SER A 66 5.98 11.80 -3.21
N THR A 67 5.19 12.39 -2.32
CA THR A 67 5.66 13.40 -1.36
C THR A 67 5.79 12.83 0.05
N VAL A 68 5.53 11.53 0.24
CA VAL A 68 5.68 10.83 1.52
C VAL A 68 7.16 10.48 1.71
N PRO A 69 7.82 10.95 2.79
CA PRO A 69 9.22 10.66 3.04
C PRO A 69 9.47 9.16 3.24
N THR A 70 10.42 8.61 2.49
CA THR A 70 10.83 7.20 2.62
C THR A 70 11.49 6.95 3.98
N GLY A 71 11.03 5.93 4.70
CA GLY A 71 11.67 5.45 5.94
C GLY A 71 11.41 6.30 7.19
N ALA A 72 10.49 7.27 7.14
CA ALA A 72 10.11 8.09 8.30
C ALA A 72 9.08 7.41 9.24
N GLY A 73 8.75 6.13 9.02
CA GLY A 73 7.70 5.44 9.77
C GLY A 73 6.29 5.98 9.49
N LEU A 74 6.09 6.66 8.36
CA LEU A 74 4.82 7.24 7.92
C LEU A 74 4.18 6.42 6.77
N SER A 75 4.33 5.10 6.84
CA SER A 75 3.60 4.15 5.98
C SER A 75 3.74 4.36 4.48
N SER A 76 4.97 4.63 4.01
CA SER A 76 5.24 4.86 2.58
C SER A 76 4.91 3.64 1.69
N SER A 77 4.99 2.41 2.21
CA SER A 77 4.58 1.20 1.50
C SER A 77 3.07 1.14 1.31
N ALA A 78 2.30 1.27 2.39
CA ALA A 78 0.84 1.25 2.34
C ALA A 78 0.28 2.34 1.41
N ALA A 79 0.84 3.55 1.44
CA ALA A 79 0.44 4.63 0.53
C ALA A 79 0.68 4.27 -0.95
N LEU A 80 1.82 3.62 -1.25
CA LEU A 80 2.17 3.16 -2.59
C LEU A 80 1.25 2.02 -3.07
N GLU A 81 0.94 1.06 -2.21
CA GLU A 81 0.07 -0.06 -2.53
C GLU A 81 -1.38 0.41 -2.74
N VAL A 82 -1.91 1.22 -1.82
CA VAL A 82 -3.28 1.75 -1.89
C VAL A 82 -3.48 2.62 -3.11
N VAL A 83 -2.54 3.53 -3.44
CA VAL A 83 -2.67 4.36 -4.64
C VAL A 83 -2.59 3.52 -5.93
N THR A 84 -1.78 2.45 -5.93
CA THR A 84 -1.72 1.50 -7.04
C THR A 84 -3.06 0.77 -7.19
N GLY A 85 -3.62 0.29 -6.08
CA GLY A 85 -4.93 -0.38 -6.06
C GLY A 85 -6.06 0.53 -6.54
N LEU A 86 -6.08 1.80 -6.10
CA LEU A 86 -7.05 2.79 -6.55
C LEU A 86 -6.95 3.07 -8.05
N ALA A 87 -5.73 3.25 -8.57
CA ALA A 87 -5.52 3.48 -10.00
C ALA A 87 -5.95 2.28 -10.85
N LEU A 88 -5.65 1.06 -10.43
CA LEU A 88 -6.06 -0.16 -11.12
C LEU A 88 -7.57 -0.40 -11.01
N ASN A 89 -8.17 -0.08 -9.87
CA ASN A 89 -9.62 -0.15 -9.67
C ASN A 89 -10.38 0.73 -10.66
N ASP A 90 -9.89 1.96 -10.88
CA ASP A 90 -10.46 2.89 -11.85
C ASP A 90 -10.17 2.45 -13.29
N LEU A 91 -8.90 2.16 -13.61
CA LEU A 91 -8.47 1.77 -14.96
C LEU A 91 -9.22 0.54 -15.49
N PHE A 92 -9.44 -0.46 -14.64
CA PHE A 92 -10.11 -1.71 -15.02
C PHE A 92 -11.59 -1.75 -14.61
N GLY A 93 -12.13 -0.70 -14.00
CA GLY A 93 -13.53 -0.62 -13.57
C GLY A 93 -13.93 -1.75 -12.61
N LEU A 94 -13.07 -2.08 -11.63
CA LEU A 94 -13.25 -3.26 -10.79
C LEU A 94 -14.38 -3.10 -9.74
N GLY A 95 -14.75 -1.86 -9.42
CA GLY A 95 -15.86 -1.55 -8.52
C GLY A 95 -15.58 -1.84 -7.04
N LEU A 96 -14.30 -1.95 -6.66
CA LEU A 96 -13.87 -2.25 -5.30
C LEU A 96 -14.00 -1.02 -4.39
N GLY A 97 -14.45 -1.23 -3.17
CA GLY A 97 -14.45 -0.24 -2.11
C GLY A 97 -13.06 -0.01 -1.51
N HIS A 98 -12.89 1.13 -0.83
CA HIS A 98 -11.62 1.53 -0.20
C HIS A 98 -11.10 0.49 0.82
N ALA A 99 -11.99 -0.09 1.63
CA ALA A 99 -11.62 -1.10 2.61
C ALA A 99 -11.16 -2.41 1.94
N GLU A 100 -11.79 -2.81 0.83
CA GLU A 100 -11.37 -3.99 0.06
C GLU A 100 -9.99 -3.77 -0.55
N LEU A 101 -9.75 -2.59 -1.11
CA LEU A 101 -8.44 -2.20 -1.63
C LEU A 101 -7.36 -2.20 -0.53
N ALA A 102 -7.68 -1.73 0.68
CA ALA A 102 -6.76 -1.77 1.81
C ALA A 102 -6.39 -3.20 2.22
N VAL A 103 -7.36 -4.11 2.25
CA VAL A 103 -7.12 -5.53 2.56
C VAL A 103 -6.28 -6.20 1.46
N LEU A 104 -6.53 -5.89 0.19
CA LEU A 104 -5.73 -6.41 -0.92
C LEU A 104 -4.29 -5.85 -0.91
N ALA A 105 -4.12 -4.56 -0.60
CA ALA A 105 -2.81 -3.96 -0.38
C ALA A 105 -2.06 -4.65 0.77
N GLN A 106 -2.73 -4.89 1.91
CA GLN A 106 -2.13 -5.62 3.02
C GLN A 106 -1.73 -7.05 2.63
N ARG A 107 -2.55 -7.73 1.81
CA ARG A 107 -2.23 -9.05 1.26
C ARG A 107 -1.01 -9.00 0.34
N ALA A 108 -0.89 -7.97 -0.49
CA ALA A 108 0.30 -7.76 -1.33
C ALA A 108 1.56 -7.61 -0.47
N GLU A 109 1.53 -6.77 0.58
CA GLU A 109 2.69 -6.55 1.45
C GLU A 109 3.12 -7.84 2.16
N ASN A 110 2.16 -8.57 2.75
CA ASN A 110 2.45 -9.80 3.50
C ASN A 110 2.85 -10.97 2.59
N ALA A 111 2.01 -11.28 1.60
CA ALA A 111 2.11 -12.54 0.85
C ALA A 111 2.97 -12.43 -0.40
N PHE A 112 3.14 -11.24 -0.97
CA PHE A 112 3.97 -11.05 -2.17
C PHE A 112 5.33 -10.43 -1.84
N VAL A 113 5.34 -9.30 -1.13
CA VAL A 113 6.58 -8.62 -0.72
C VAL A 113 7.27 -9.39 0.41
N GLY A 114 6.50 -10.01 1.30
CA GLY A 114 7.02 -10.77 2.44
C GLY A 114 7.30 -9.93 3.68
N VAL A 115 6.68 -8.74 3.78
CA VAL A 115 6.82 -7.87 4.94
C VAL A 115 5.63 -8.10 5.87
N PRO A 116 5.83 -8.68 7.07
CA PRO A 116 4.74 -8.90 8.01
C PRO A 116 4.19 -7.55 8.49
N CYS A 117 2.89 -7.34 8.33
CA CYS A 117 2.19 -6.13 8.80
C CYS A 117 0.72 -6.42 9.16
N GLY A 118 0.16 -5.55 10.02
CA GLY A 118 -1.28 -5.45 10.22
C GLY A 118 -1.95 -4.57 9.15
N VAL A 119 -3.28 -4.46 9.17
CA VAL A 119 -4.05 -3.73 8.14
C VAL A 119 -4.15 -2.21 8.39
N MET A 120 -3.65 -1.74 9.54
CA MET A 120 -3.90 -0.38 10.04
C MET A 120 -3.48 0.71 9.03
N ASP A 121 -2.29 0.58 8.46
CA ASP A 121 -1.70 1.59 7.58
C ASP A 121 -2.47 1.69 6.26
N GLN A 122 -2.82 0.55 5.67
CA GLN A 122 -3.62 0.47 4.45
C GLN A 122 -5.03 1.02 4.69
N MET A 123 -5.67 0.67 5.82
CA MET A 123 -6.98 1.19 6.18
C MET A 123 -6.97 2.69 6.42
N ALA A 124 -5.96 3.20 7.12
CA ALA A 124 -5.80 4.64 7.34
C ALA A 124 -5.59 5.37 6.00
N SER A 125 -4.75 4.83 5.12
CA SER A 125 -4.48 5.42 3.81
C SER A 125 -5.70 5.40 2.88
N ALA A 126 -6.54 4.37 2.93
CA ALA A 126 -7.67 4.22 2.02
C ALA A 126 -8.98 4.82 2.57
N CYS A 127 -9.19 4.82 3.88
CA CYS A 127 -10.51 5.04 4.49
C CYS A 127 -10.60 6.28 5.38
N CYS A 128 -9.49 6.95 5.73
CA CYS A 128 -9.57 8.20 6.49
C CYS A 128 -10.24 9.31 5.67
N THR A 129 -11.02 10.15 6.35
CA THR A 129 -11.63 11.35 5.77
C THR A 129 -11.09 12.61 6.43
N GLU A 130 -11.08 13.72 5.69
CA GLU A 130 -10.65 15.02 6.20
C GLU A 130 -11.33 15.38 7.52
N GLY A 131 -10.55 15.90 8.47
CA GLY A 131 -11.05 16.32 9.79
C GLY A 131 -11.42 15.19 10.74
N HIS A 132 -11.10 13.92 10.42
CA HIS A 132 -11.44 12.76 11.25
C HIS A 132 -10.24 11.85 11.50
N ALA A 133 -10.22 11.21 12.66
CA ALA A 133 -9.43 10.03 12.95
C ALA A 133 -10.29 8.78 12.68
N LEU A 134 -9.66 7.71 12.21
CA LEU A 134 -10.34 6.44 11.95
C LEU A 134 -10.32 5.56 13.20
N HIS A 135 -11.49 5.26 13.76
CA HIS A 135 -11.64 4.15 14.69
C HIS A 135 -11.85 2.87 13.90
N LEU A 136 -10.88 1.96 13.99
CA LEU A 136 -10.87 0.67 13.30
C LEU A 136 -10.89 -0.47 14.32
N ASP A 137 -11.90 -1.34 14.25
CA ASP A 137 -11.87 -2.63 14.93
C ASP A 137 -11.23 -3.66 14.00
N THR A 138 -10.05 -4.16 14.34
CA THR A 138 -9.30 -5.07 13.46
C THR A 138 -9.83 -6.50 13.47
N ARG A 139 -10.81 -6.83 14.32
CA ARG A 139 -11.42 -8.17 14.38
C ARG A 139 -12.40 -8.41 13.25
N ASP A 140 -13.17 -7.39 12.88
CA ASP A 140 -14.21 -7.44 11.86
C ASP A 140 -14.09 -6.33 10.81
N LEU A 141 -13.07 -5.48 10.92
CA LEU A 141 -12.80 -4.32 10.06
C LEU A 141 -13.90 -3.25 10.12
N ALA A 142 -14.71 -3.24 11.18
CA ALA A 142 -15.69 -2.19 11.41
C ALA A 142 -15.01 -0.83 11.58
N GLN A 143 -15.55 0.18 10.90
CA GLN A 143 -14.97 1.50 10.79
C GLN A 143 -15.93 2.57 11.29
N ARG A 144 -15.39 3.57 11.97
CA ARG A 144 -16.12 4.78 12.36
C ARG A 144 -15.21 5.99 12.28
N GLN A 145 -15.66 7.00 11.56
CA GLN A 145 -14.99 8.30 11.56
C GLN A 145 -15.23 9.00 12.90
N VAL A 146 -14.15 9.47 13.52
CA VAL A 146 -14.18 10.21 14.79
C VAL A 146 -13.72 11.64 14.51
N PRO A 147 -14.56 12.67 14.75
CA PRO A 147 -14.15 14.05 14.55
C PRO A 147 -12.85 14.36 15.28
N PHE A 148 -11.91 14.98 14.56
CA PHE A 148 -10.56 15.26 15.03
C PHE A 148 -10.17 16.70 14.71
N ASP A 149 -10.93 17.65 15.27
CA ASP A 149 -10.68 19.07 15.12
C ASP A 149 -9.84 19.61 16.29
N LEU A 150 -8.53 19.44 16.19
CA LEU A 150 -7.59 19.98 17.17
C LEU A 150 -7.65 21.51 17.24
N ALA A 151 -7.92 22.19 16.12
CA ALA A 151 -7.92 23.65 16.05
C ALA A 151 -9.05 24.27 16.87
N ALA A 152 -10.24 23.67 16.86
CA ALA A 152 -11.37 24.06 17.71
C ALA A 152 -11.04 23.98 19.22
N HIS A 153 -10.06 23.15 19.60
CA HIS A 153 -9.59 23.03 20.96
C HIS A 153 -8.30 23.81 21.25
N GLY A 154 -7.83 24.65 20.32
CA GLY A 154 -6.56 25.39 20.47
C GLY A 154 -5.32 24.50 20.46
N LEU A 155 -5.43 23.27 19.94
CA LEU A 155 -4.36 22.27 19.88
C LEU A 155 -3.73 22.19 18.49
N ARG A 156 -2.56 21.55 18.41
CA ARG A 156 -1.84 21.21 17.18
C ARG A 156 -1.21 19.82 17.33
N LEU A 157 -1.17 19.05 16.25
CA LEU A 157 -0.44 17.78 16.21
C LEU A 157 0.99 18.05 15.74
N LEU A 158 1.97 17.79 16.59
CA LEU A 158 3.37 17.82 16.23
C LEU A 158 3.83 16.40 15.88
N VAL A 159 4.31 16.19 14.66
CA VAL A 159 4.94 14.95 14.20
C VAL A 159 6.44 15.18 14.12
N VAL A 160 7.24 14.35 14.80
CA VAL A 160 8.70 14.47 14.85
C VAL A 160 9.33 13.20 14.33
N ASP A 161 9.97 13.28 13.17
CA ASP A 161 10.83 12.21 12.64
C ASP A 161 12.18 12.22 13.37
N THR A 162 12.47 11.14 14.10
CA THR A 162 13.73 10.98 14.86
C THR A 162 14.95 10.80 13.96
N ARG A 163 14.75 10.52 12.66
CA ARG A 163 15.76 10.19 11.65
C ARG A 163 16.56 8.92 11.94
N VAL A 164 16.13 8.14 12.93
CA VAL A 164 16.72 6.82 13.21
C VAL A 164 16.22 5.86 12.13
N LYS A 165 17.13 5.39 11.28
CA LYS A 165 16.81 4.39 10.27
C LYS A 165 16.79 3.01 10.92
N HIS A 166 15.60 2.48 11.17
CA HIS A 166 15.44 1.05 11.38
C HIS A 166 15.58 0.35 10.02
N ALA A 167 16.35 -0.73 9.97
CA ALA A 167 16.41 -1.54 8.75
C ALA A 167 15.04 -2.20 8.56
N LEU A 168 14.36 -1.90 7.46
CA LEU A 168 13.14 -2.61 7.04
C LEU A 168 13.46 -4.11 7.00
N GLY A 169 12.98 -4.87 7.99
CA GLY A 169 13.22 -6.31 8.07
C GLY A 169 14.16 -6.76 9.19
N ASP A 170 14.44 -5.95 10.21
CA ASP A 170 15.25 -6.33 11.38
C ASP A 170 14.61 -7.39 12.31
N GLY A 171 13.58 -8.11 11.85
CA GLY A 171 13.00 -9.26 12.54
C GLY A 171 12.22 -8.92 13.80
N ALA A 172 12.53 -7.82 14.49
CA ALA A 172 11.95 -7.45 15.78
C ALA A 172 10.43 -7.27 15.73
N TYR A 173 9.87 -6.75 14.63
CA TYR A 173 8.42 -6.72 14.43
C TYR A 173 7.83 -8.11 14.26
N ALA A 174 8.45 -8.95 13.42
CA ALA A 174 8.02 -10.32 13.19
C ALA A 174 8.10 -11.17 14.47
N GLU A 175 9.16 -11.00 15.27
CA GLU A 175 9.34 -11.62 16.59
C GLU A 175 8.24 -11.21 17.57
N ARG A 176 7.93 -9.91 17.65
CA ARG A 176 6.83 -9.43 18.51
C ARG A 176 5.49 -10.01 18.09
N ARG A 177 5.25 -10.13 16.78
CA ARG A 177 4.02 -10.72 16.27
C ARG A 177 3.94 -12.20 16.64
N ALA A 178 4.99 -12.97 16.39
CA ALA A 178 5.06 -14.38 16.74
C ALA A 178 4.81 -14.59 18.25
N GLY A 179 5.41 -13.77 19.11
CA GLY A 179 5.21 -13.84 20.56
C GLY A 179 3.81 -13.44 21.06
N CYS A 180 2.94 -12.89 20.21
CA CYS A 180 1.54 -12.63 20.52
C CYS A 180 0.57 -13.65 19.90
N GLU A 181 1.04 -14.50 18.99
CA GLU A 181 0.27 -15.56 18.32
C GLU A 181 0.42 -16.93 19.03
N GLU A 182 1.35 -17.05 19.98
CA GLU A 182 1.48 -18.16 20.96
C GLU A 182 0.45 -18.10 22.10
#